data_AF-A0A857VCU4-F1
#
_entry.id   AF-A0A857VCU4-F1
#
_cell.length_a   1.000
_cell.length_b   1.000
_cell.length_c   1.000
_cell.angle_alpha   90.00
_cell.angle_beta   90.00
_cell.angle_gamma   90.00
#
_symmetry.space_group_name_H-M   'P 1'
#
loop_
_entity.id
_entity.type
_entity.pdbx_description
1 polymer ?
#
loop_
_entity_poly.entity_id
_entity_poly.type
_entity_poly.pdbx_seq_one_letter_code
_entity_poly.pdbx_strand_id
1 'polypeptide(L)'
;MRDYLDIIKRNLLSPIVLAIFLLAGALIYVREYRDAWFISVVIVVNSLIGIVQEIRAKRVLHRLELMSAPRARVLRDGQAVEVPYDSLVVGDEIILRAGDELPADAEVTVSKGLELNESMLTGESAAVEKAAGDTVLAATTVLAGEGTARVTAVGDQTKAGTISQVLKRYKPELTPLQVAICGDHFLDIRRDCVGGADLYRVLFVGR
;
A
#
# COMPACT_ATOMS: atom_id res chain seq x y z
N MET A 1 -15.92 2.90 -2.22
CA MET A 1 -16.72 4.08 -1.77
C MET A 1 -16.25 4.64 -0.44
N ARG A 2 -15.85 3.80 0.54
CA ARG A 2 -15.27 4.25 1.83
C ARG A 2 -13.99 5.08 1.67
N ASP A 3 -13.10 4.69 0.74
CA ASP A 3 -11.83 5.42 0.51
C ASP A 3 -12.02 6.87 0.02
N TYR A 4 -13.04 7.15 -0.78
CA TYR A 4 -13.31 8.51 -1.27
C TYR A 4 -13.81 9.45 -0.15
N LEU A 5 -14.62 8.94 0.78
CA LEU A 5 -15.08 9.69 1.94
C LEU A 5 -13.93 9.98 2.92
N ASP A 6 -12.99 9.05 3.08
CA ASP A 6 -11.80 9.26 3.92
C ASP A 6 -10.86 10.29 3.31
N ILE A 7 -10.70 10.30 1.98
CA ILE A 7 -9.95 11.36 1.26
C ILE A 7 -10.61 12.72 1.45
N ILE A 8 -11.93 12.81 1.28
CA ILE A 8 -12.68 14.07 1.45
C ILE A 8 -12.57 14.58 2.89
N LYS A 9 -12.77 13.72 3.89
CA LYS A 9 -12.65 14.09 5.31
C LYS A 9 -11.24 14.55 5.65
N ARG A 10 -10.21 13.86 5.16
CA ARG A 10 -8.80 14.20 5.45
C ARG A 10 -8.36 15.51 4.80
N ASN A 11 -8.92 15.85 3.63
CA ASN A 11 -8.65 17.12 2.96
C ASN A 11 -9.43 18.29 3.62
N LEU A 12 -10.70 18.08 4.00
CA LEU A 12 -11.50 19.07 4.75
C LEU A 12 -10.99 19.33 6.17
N LEU A 13 -10.45 18.31 6.85
CA LEU A 13 -9.91 18.41 8.21
C LEU A 13 -8.42 18.79 8.24
N SER A 14 -7.86 19.28 7.13
CA SER A 14 -6.52 19.83 7.13
C SER A 14 -6.44 21.07 8.05
N PRO A 15 -5.39 21.23 8.87
CA PRO A 15 -5.25 22.38 9.78
C PRO A 15 -5.41 23.73 9.08
N ILE A 16 -5.01 23.82 7.82
CA ILE A 16 -5.12 25.02 6.99
C ILE A 16 -6.58 25.30 6.61
N VAL A 17 -7.34 24.27 6.20
CA VAL A 17 -8.75 24.43 5.81
C VAL A 17 -9.60 24.80 7.04
N LEU A 18 -9.30 24.18 8.18
CA LEU A 18 -9.96 24.47 9.45
C LEU A 18 -9.70 25.91 9.93
N ALA A 19 -8.46 26.41 9.79
CA ALA A 19 -8.12 27.80 10.06
C ALA A 19 -8.88 28.78 9.17
N ILE A 20 -9.05 28.46 7.87
CA ILE A 20 -9.78 29.31 6.94
C ILE A 20 -11.29 29.30 7.21
N PHE A 21 -11.88 28.16 7.58
CA PHE A 21 -13.28 28.07 8.01
C PHE A 21 -13.54 28.89 9.29
N LEU A 22 -12.62 28.87 10.26
CA LEU A 22 -12.70 29.70 11.46
C LEU A 22 -12.65 31.19 11.11
N LEU A 23 -11.78 31.58 10.18
CA LEU A 23 -11.65 32.96 9.73
C LEU A 23 -12.92 33.45 8.99
N ALA A 24 -13.51 32.60 8.15
CA ALA A 24 -14.78 32.87 7.48
C ALA A 24 -15.94 33.00 8.49
N GLY A 25 -15.99 32.15 9.52
CA GLY A 25 -16.97 32.24 10.60
C GLY A 25 -16.83 33.53 11.43
N ALA A 26 -15.60 33.95 11.72
CA ALA A 26 -15.32 35.21 12.41
C ALA A 26 -15.81 36.43 11.61
N LEU A 27 -15.69 36.41 10.27
CA LEU A 27 -16.17 37.50 9.41
C LEU A 27 -17.70 37.54 9.27
N ILE A 28 -18.36 36.38 9.28
CA ILE A 28 -19.83 36.30 9.36
C ILE A 28 -20.33 36.91 10.68
N TYR A 29 -19.61 36.69 11.79
CA TYR A 29 -19.92 37.29 13.09
C TYR A 29 -19.82 38.83 13.07
N VAL A 30 -18.87 39.38 12.32
CA VAL A 30 -18.71 40.84 12.10
C VAL A 30 -19.79 41.42 11.14
N ARG A 31 -20.68 40.58 10.59
CA ARG A 31 -21.75 40.91 9.63
C ARG A 31 -21.29 41.52 8.31
N GLU A 32 -20.04 41.26 7.94
CA GLU A 32 -19.47 41.70 6.67
C GLU A 32 -19.71 40.64 5.59
N TYR A 33 -20.97 40.53 5.15
CA TYR A 33 -21.43 39.48 4.22
C TYR A 33 -20.70 39.51 2.86
N ARG A 34 -20.16 40.67 2.47
CA ARG A 34 -19.44 40.85 1.21
C ARG A 34 -18.09 40.14 1.24
N ASP A 35 -17.38 40.23 2.37
CA ASP A 35 -16.08 39.61 2.56
C ASP A 35 -16.20 38.11 2.85
N ALA A 36 -17.22 37.71 3.60
CA ALA A 36 -17.56 36.30 3.82
C ALA A 36 -17.86 35.57 2.49
N TRP A 37 -18.58 36.20 1.57
CA TRP A 37 -18.82 35.66 0.21
C TRP A 37 -17.50 35.52 -0.57
N PHE A 38 -16.66 36.55 -0.57
CA PHE A 38 -15.39 36.54 -1.30
C PHE A 38 -14.47 35.41 -0.83
N ILE A 39 -14.32 35.24 0.48
CA ILE A 39 -13.50 34.18 1.08
C ILE A 39 -14.09 32.79 0.79
N SER A 40 -15.41 32.64 0.87
CA SER A 40 -16.08 31.37 0.56
C SER A 40 -15.79 30.92 -0.87
N VAL A 41 -15.84 31.84 -1.84
CA VAL A 41 -15.47 31.54 -3.24
C VAL A 41 -14.00 31.12 -3.35
N VAL A 42 -13.09 31.82 -2.68
CA VAL A 42 -11.66 31.47 -2.67
C VAL A 42 -11.42 30.09 -2.08
N ILE A 43 -12.11 29.72 -0.99
CA ILE A 43 -12.04 28.37 -0.40
C ILE A 43 -12.48 27.32 -1.42
N VAL A 44 -13.66 27.52 -2.03
CA VAL A 44 -14.22 26.56 -3.00
C VAL A 44 -13.26 26.35 -4.16
N VAL A 45 -12.69 27.43 -4.70
CA VAL A 45 -11.72 27.35 -5.81
C VAL A 45 -10.44 26.62 -5.37
N ASN A 46 -9.85 26.97 -4.22
CA ASN A 46 -8.63 26.32 -3.73
C ASN A 46 -8.86 24.84 -3.39
N SER A 47 -9.99 24.49 -2.78
CA SER A 47 -10.38 23.09 -2.51
C SER A 47 -10.58 22.31 -3.80
N LEU A 48 -11.24 22.90 -4.81
CA LEU A 48 -11.44 22.26 -6.10
C LEU A 48 -10.10 21.99 -6.80
N ILE A 49 -9.21 22.99 -6.81
CA ILE A 49 -7.84 22.84 -7.35
C ILE A 49 -7.10 21.73 -6.60
N GLY A 50 -7.17 21.71 -5.27
CA GLY A 50 -6.54 20.68 -4.43
C GLY A 50 -7.04 19.27 -4.75
N ILE A 51 -8.36 19.09 -4.88
CA ILE A 51 -8.97 17.80 -5.25
C ILE A 51 -8.51 17.36 -6.65
N VAL A 52 -8.50 18.26 -7.63
CA VAL A 52 -8.06 17.94 -8.99
C VAL A 52 -6.57 17.54 -9.01
N GLN A 53 -5.73 18.24 -8.25
CA GLN A 53 -4.31 17.92 -8.12
C GLN A 53 -4.11 16.54 -7.48
N GLU A 54 -4.83 16.23 -6.42
CA GLU A 54 -4.75 14.93 -5.75
C GLU A 54 -5.20 13.78 -6.68
N ILE A 55 -6.31 13.98 -7.41
CA ILE A 55 -6.79 13.00 -8.39
C ILE A 55 -5.76 12.78 -9.52
N ARG A 56 -5.15 13.86 -10.04
CA ARG A 56 -4.12 13.75 -11.08
C ARG A 56 -2.89 13.02 -10.56
N ALA A 57 -2.42 13.35 -9.36
CA ALA A 57 -1.29 12.67 -8.74
C ALA A 57 -1.55 11.16 -8.59
N LYS A 58 -2.72 10.77 -8.07
CA LYS A 58 -3.10 9.35 -7.94
C LYS A 58 -3.16 8.62 -9.28
N ARG A 59 -3.69 9.26 -10.33
CA ARG A 59 -3.73 8.64 -11.67
C ARG A 59 -2.35 8.41 -12.26
N VAL A 60 -1.41 9.34 -12.06
CA VAL A 60 -0.03 9.19 -12.54
C VAL A 60 0.63 8.01 -11.83
N LEU A 61 0.51 7.94 -10.50
CA LEU A 61 1.04 6.81 -9.72
C LEU A 61 0.43 5.48 -10.16
N HIS A 62 -0.89 5.40 -10.33
CA HIS A 62 -1.56 4.18 -10.74
C HIS A 62 -1.16 3.71 -12.16
N ARG A 63 -0.91 4.65 -13.09
CA ARG A 63 -0.39 4.29 -14.42
C ARG A 63 1.05 3.78 -14.37
N LEU A 64 1.89 4.30 -13.48
CA LEU A 64 3.23 3.78 -13.28
C LEU A 64 3.20 2.36 -12.72
N GLU A 65 2.33 2.09 -11.74
CA GLU A 65 2.10 0.74 -11.21
C GLU A 65 1.68 -0.26 -12.31
N LEU A 66 0.74 0.12 -13.18
CA LEU A 66 0.26 -0.76 -14.26
C LEU A 66 1.29 -1.00 -15.38
N MET A 67 2.17 -0.03 -15.65
CA MET A 67 3.24 -0.20 -16.65
C MET A 67 4.44 -1.00 -16.11
N SER A 68 4.68 -0.96 -14.81
CA SER A 68 5.70 -1.79 -14.13
C SER A 68 5.14 -3.09 -13.58
N ALA A 69 3.88 -3.45 -13.89
CA ALA A 69 3.30 -4.70 -13.44
C ALA A 69 4.14 -5.87 -13.98
N PRO A 70 4.78 -6.66 -13.11
CA PRO A 70 5.64 -7.75 -13.56
C PRO A 70 4.79 -8.78 -14.30
N ARG A 71 5.34 -9.32 -15.39
CA ARG A 71 4.67 -10.29 -16.27
C ARG A 71 5.38 -11.62 -16.14
N ALA A 72 4.60 -12.69 -16.06
CA ALA A 72 5.11 -14.05 -16.00
C ALA A 72 4.93 -14.72 -17.36
N ARG A 73 5.90 -15.55 -17.75
CA ARG A 73 5.80 -16.41 -18.92
C ARG A 73 5.20 -17.74 -18.51
N VAL A 74 4.06 -18.10 -19.09
CA VAL A 74 3.38 -19.38 -18.86
C VAL A 74 3.31 -20.18 -20.15
N LEU A 75 3.33 -21.50 -20.02
CA LEU A 75 3.07 -22.43 -21.10
C LEU A 75 1.58 -22.81 -21.07
N ARG A 76 0.80 -22.30 -22.04
CA ARG A 76 -0.61 -22.66 -22.22
C ARG A 76 -0.81 -23.12 -23.66
N ASP A 77 -1.54 -24.21 -23.86
CA ASP A 77 -1.77 -24.82 -25.18
C ASP A 77 -0.49 -25.10 -25.99
N GLY A 78 0.62 -25.39 -25.29
CA GLY A 78 1.93 -25.66 -25.89
C GLY A 78 2.67 -24.42 -26.41
N GLN A 79 2.15 -23.22 -26.17
CA GLN A 79 2.81 -21.95 -26.54
C GLN A 79 3.15 -21.12 -25.30
N ALA A 80 4.29 -20.41 -25.37
CA ALA A 80 4.71 -19.49 -24.34
C ALA A 80 3.92 -18.18 -24.47
N VAL A 81 3.17 -17.81 -23.43
CA VAL A 81 2.33 -16.61 -23.36
C VAL A 81 2.71 -15.78 -22.15
N GLU A 82 2.81 -14.45 -22.30
CA GLU A 82 3.06 -13.53 -21.19
C GLU A 82 1.76 -13.06 -20.54
N VAL A 83 1.57 -13.46 -19.28
CA VAL A 83 0.39 -13.14 -18.48
C VAL A 83 0.74 -12.24 -17.30
N PRO A 84 -0.13 -11.29 -16.90
CA PRO A 84 0.04 -10.54 -15.66
C PRO A 84 0.10 -11.47 -14.45
N TYR A 85 0.87 -11.11 -13.42
CA TYR A 85 0.97 -11.91 -12.18
C TYR A 85 -0.41 -12.20 -11.56
N ASP A 86 -1.32 -11.24 -11.59
CA ASP A 86 -2.70 -11.38 -11.04
C ASP A 86 -3.56 -12.43 -11.76
N SER A 87 -3.15 -12.87 -12.95
CA SER A 87 -3.88 -13.86 -13.75
C SER A 87 -3.31 -15.28 -13.68
N LEU A 88 -2.26 -15.47 -12.87
CA LEU A 88 -1.70 -16.79 -12.58
C LEU A 88 -2.63 -17.59 -11.68
N VAL A 89 -2.77 -18.86 -12.01
CA VAL A 89 -3.56 -19.82 -11.21
C VAL A 89 -2.72 -21.02 -10.83
N VAL A 90 -3.09 -21.67 -9.73
CA VAL A 90 -2.47 -22.93 -9.31
C VAL A 90 -2.60 -23.97 -10.42
N GLY A 91 -1.49 -24.65 -10.74
CA GLY A 91 -1.40 -25.62 -11.83
C GLY A 91 -0.87 -25.07 -13.15
N ASP A 92 -0.78 -23.74 -13.32
CA ASP A 92 -0.09 -23.14 -14.47
C ASP A 92 1.38 -23.59 -14.51
N GLU A 93 1.90 -23.79 -15.72
CA GLU A 93 3.32 -24.11 -15.93
C GLU A 93 4.05 -22.84 -16.33
N ILE A 94 4.92 -22.34 -15.45
CA ILE A 94 5.71 -21.12 -15.65
C ILE A 94 7.08 -21.47 -16.24
N ILE A 95 7.56 -20.62 -17.13
CA ILE A 95 8.89 -20.71 -17.73
C ILE A 95 9.80 -19.72 -16.99
N LEU A 96 10.88 -20.23 -16.42
CA LEU A 96 11.85 -19.49 -15.63
C LEU A 96 13.11 -19.26 -16.47
N ARG A 97 13.59 -18.02 -16.55
CA ARG A 97 14.87 -17.67 -17.17
C ARG A 97 15.66 -16.72 -16.30
N ALA A 98 16.98 -16.72 -16.45
CA ALA A 98 17.86 -15.76 -15.81
C ALA A 98 17.35 -14.31 -15.95
N GLY A 99 17.26 -13.61 -14.83
CA GLY A 99 16.71 -12.25 -14.71
C GLY A 99 15.22 -12.19 -14.34
N ASP A 100 14.49 -13.29 -14.41
CA ASP A 100 13.07 -13.31 -14.03
C ASP A 100 12.92 -13.33 -12.50
N GLU A 101 11.94 -12.57 -12.00
CA GLU A 101 11.46 -12.70 -10.63
C GLU A 101 10.32 -13.73 -10.58
N LEU A 102 10.28 -14.57 -9.54
CA LEU A 102 9.27 -15.60 -9.42
C LEU A 102 7.94 -15.00 -8.90
N PRO A 103 6.84 -15.16 -9.65
CA PRO A 103 5.54 -14.59 -9.28
C PRO A 103 4.81 -15.34 -8.17
N ALA A 104 5.14 -16.62 -7.99
CA ALA A 104 4.34 -17.59 -7.26
C ALA A 104 5.24 -18.70 -6.71
N ASP A 105 4.76 -19.41 -5.70
CA ASP A 105 5.42 -20.63 -5.25
C ASP A 105 5.14 -21.72 -6.27
N ALA A 106 6.17 -22.47 -6.66
CA ALA A 106 6.07 -23.49 -7.71
C ALA A 106 7.01 -24.67 -7.44
N GLU A 107 6.76 -25.79 -8.11
CA GLU A 107 7.61 -26.98 -8.09
C GLU A 107 8.30 -27.13 -9.45
N VAL A 108 9.63 -27.23 -9.45
CA VAL A 108 10.42 -27.30 -10.67
C VAL A 108 10.13 -28.61 -11.39
N THR A 109 9.67 -28.54 -12.63
CA THR A 109 9.44 -29.70 -13.49
C THR A 109 10.68 -30.01 -14.33
N VAL A 110 11.35 -28.96 -14.83
CA VAL A 110 12.59 -29.08 -15.61
C VAL A 110 13.59 -28.04 -15.12
N SER A 111 14.83 -28.45 -14.86
CA SER A 111 15.95 -27.56 -14.54
C SER A 111 17.09 -27.74 -15.52
N LYS A 112 17.65 -26.63 -16.01
CA LYS A 112 18.88 -26.57 -16.80
C LYS A 112 19.82 -25.54 -16.17
N GLY A 113 20.50 -25.95 -15.11
CA GLY A 113 21.40 -25.09 -14.33
C GLY A 113 20.67 -23.92 -13.66
N LEU A 114 19.46 -24.18 -13.15
CA LEU A 114 18.61 -23.17 -12.54
C LEU A 114 19.18 -22.74 -11.17
N GLU A 115 19.60 -21.49 -11.07
CA GLU A 115 20.09 -20.89 -9.83
C GLU A 115 19.16 -19.76 -9.40
N LEU A 116 18.74 -19.78 -8.13
CA LEU A 116 17.84 -18.77 -7.55
C LEU A 116 18.52 -18.00 -6.42
N ASN A 117 18.15 -16.73 -6.30
CA ASN A 117 18.48 -15.90 -5.14
C ASN A 117 17.29 -15.87 -4.18
N GLU A 118 17.45 -16.49 -3.01
CA GLU A 118 16.43 -16.54 -1.95
C GLU A 118 16.63 -15.48 -0.84
N SER A 119 17.56 -14.53 -1.04
CA SER A 119 17.94 -13.52 -0.02
C SER A 119 16.76 -12.70 0.53
N MET A 120 15.74 -12.46 -0.29
CA MET A 120 14.53 -11.74 0.13
C MET A 120 13.72 -12.47 1.21
N LEU A 121 13.81 -13.80 1.25
CA LEU A 121 13.06 -14.64 2.19
C LEU A 121 13.92 -15.23 3.31
N THR A 122 15.16 -15.61 2.99
CA THR A 122 16.06 -16.27 3.96
C THR A 122 17.10 -15.32 4.55
N GLY A 123 17.38 -14.19 3.88
CA GLY A 123 18.48 -13.30 4.23
C GLY A 123 19.85 -13.79 3.77
N GLU A 124 19.92 -14.95 3.10
CA GLU A 124 21.18 -15.51 2.59
C GLU A 124 21.38 -15.10 1.13
N SER A 125 22.51 -14.48 0.82
CA SER A 125 22.83 -13.99 -0.53
C SER A 125 23.45 -15.05 -1.46
N ALA A 126 23.60 -16.29 -0.99
CA ALA A 126 24.16 -17.36 -1.79
C ALA A 126 23.14 -17.84 -2.83
N ALA A 127 23.61 -18.08 -4.05
CA ALA A 127 22.81 -18.72 -5.09
C ALA A 127 22.46 -20.15 -4.67
N VAL A 128 21.19 -20.52 -4.79
CA VAL A 128 20.70 -21.87 -4.50
C VAL A 128 20.38 -22.54 -5.83
N GLU A 129 21.11 -23.60 -6.16
CA GLU A 129 20.83 -24.44 -7.33
C GLU A 129 19.57 -25.28 -7.07
N LYS A 130 18.70 -25.40 -8.08
CA LYS A 130 17.44 -26.15 -7.99
C LYS A 130 17.38 -27.24 -9.05
N ALA A 131 17.01 -28.44 -8.64
CA ALA A 131 16.77 -29.58 -9.50
C ALA A 131 15.26 -29.78 -9.77
N ALA A 132 14.91 -30.70 -10.68
CA ALA A 132 13.53 -31.11 -10.86
C ALA A 132 12.97 -31.78 -9.59
N GLY A 133 11.78 -31.36 -9.17
CA GLY A 133 11.14 -31.75 -7.90
C GLY A 133 11.36 -30.76 -6.76
N ASP A 134 12.29 -29.81 -6.90
CA ASP A 134 12.52 -28.80 -5.86
C ASP A 134 11.44 -27.73 -5.85
N THR A 135 11.16 -27.19 -4.67
CA THR A 135 10.25 -26.05 -4.52
C THR A 135 11.00 -24.73 -4.71
N VAL A 136 10.37 -23.84 -5.45
CA VAL A 136 10.81 -22.47 -5.68
C VAL A 136 9.76 -21.52 -5.13
N LEU A 137 10.20 -20.37 -4.62
CA LEU A 137 9.36 -19.48 -3.81
C LEU A 137 9.11 -18.17 -4.55
N ALA A 138 7.93 -17.58 -4.33
CA ALA A 138 7.60 -16.24 -4.79
C ALA A 138 8.56 -15.20 -4.20
N ALA A 139 8.81 -14.11 -4.93
CA ALA A 139 9.76 -13.05 -4.55
C ALA A 139 11.23 -13.48 -4.48
N THR A 140 11.59 -14.56 -5.19
CA THR A 140 12.97 -14.95 -5.47
C THR A 140 13.33 -14.63 -6.92
N THR A 141 14.61 -14.46 -7.24
CA THR A 141 15.05 -14.07 -8.59
C THR A 141 15.93 -15.14 -9.20
N VAL A 142 15.72 -15.47 -10.48
CA VAL A 142 16.58 -16.38 -11.22
C VAL A 142 17.90 -15.68 -11.55
N LEU A 143 19.00 -16.21 -11.04
CA LEU A 143 20.34 -15.70 -11.30
C LEU A 143 20.91 -16.26 -12.60
N ALA A 144 20.74 -17.56 -12.82
CA ALA A 144 21.28 -18.26 -13.98
C ALA A 144 20.39 -19.46 -14.38
N GLY A 145 20.55 -19.90 -15.62
CA GLY A 145 19.86 -21.07 -16.16
C GLY A 145 18.47 -20.79 -16.74
N GLU A 146 17.80 -21.89 -17.10
CA GLU A 146 16.42 -21.93 -17.58
C GLU A 146 15.72 -23.16 -17.00
N GLY A 147 14.41 -23.06 -16.79
CA GLY A 147 13.61 -24.17 -16.30
C GLY A 147 12.13 -23.98 -16.53
N THR A 148 11.35 -25.03 -16.27
CA THR A 148 9.90 -24.92 -16.14
C THR A 148 9.49 -25.36 -14.74
N ALA A 149 8.49 -24.69 -14.18
CA ALA A 149 7.96 -25.01 -12.86
C ALA A 149 6.43 -24.97 -12.88
N ARG A 150 5.80 -25.82 -12.08
CA ARG A 150 4.35 -25.88 -11.92
C ARG A 150 3.93 -25.09 -10.70
N VAL A 151 3.05 -24.12 -10.87
CA VAL A 151 2.58 -23.24 -9.80
C VAL A 151 1.81 -24.05 -8.75
N THR A 152 2.21 -23.93 -7.49
CA THR A 152 1.58 -24.62 -6.34
C THR A 152 0.77 -23.67 -5.47
N ALA A 153 1.18 -22.40 -5.33
CA ALA A 153 0.44 -21.37 -4.62
C ALA A 153 0.63 -19.98 -5.24
N VAL A 154 -0.41 -19.14 -5.22
CA VAL A 154 -0.43 -17.78 -5.78
C VAL A 154 -0.89 -16.75 -4.76
N GLY A 155 -0.44 -15.50 -4.93
CA GLY A 155 -0.86 -14.36 -4.11
C GLY A 155 -0.64 -14.59 -2.61
N ASP A 156 -1.67 -14.35 -1.81
CA ASP A 156 -1.64 -14.46 -0.35
C ASP A 156 -1.31 -15.86 0.18
N GLN A 157 -1.50 -16.92 -0.63
CA GLN A 157 -1.20 -18.29 -0.23
C GLN A 157 0.26 -18.67 -0.41
N THR A 158 1.07 -17.82 -1.06
CA THR A 158 2.52 -18.02 -1.15
C THR A 158 3.19 -17.82 0.21
N LYS A 159 4.41 -18.33 0.39
CA LYS A 159 5.22 -18.02 1.58
C LYS A 159 5.46 -16.52 1.74
N ALA A 160 5.81 -15.84 0.65
CA ALA A 160 6.00 -14.39 0.63
C ALA A 160 4.69 -13.63 0.98
N GLY A 161 3.55 -14.08 0.46
CA GLY A 161 2.22 -13.54 0.77
C GLY A 161 1.84 -13.72 2.23
N THR A 162 2.11 -14.90 2.79
CA THR A 162 1.89 -15.20 4.21
C THR A 162 2.69 -14.27 5.12
N ILE A 163 3.99 -14.09 4.83
CA ILE A 163 4.86 -13.15 5.57
C ILE A 163 4.30 -11.72 5.47
N SER A 164 3.90 -11.28 4.27
CA SER A 164 3.32 -9.96 4.04
C SER A 164 2.01 -9.74 4.82
N GLN A 165 1.17 -10.77 4.94
CA GLN A 165 -0.07 -10.69 5.74
C GLN A 165 0.22 -10.56 7.23
N VAL A 166 1.22 -11.29 7.74
CA VAL A 166 1.63 -11.20 9.16
C VAL A 166 2.12 -9.78 9.48
N LEU A 167 2.94 -9.20 8.60
CA LEU A 167 3.44 -7.83 8.76
C LEU A 167 2.31 -6.79 8.72
N LYS A 168 1.32 -6.93 7.84
CA LYS A 168 0.15 -6.03 7.79
C LYS A 168 -0.71 -6.07 9.05
N ARG A 169 -0.72 -7.18 9.79
CA ARG A 169 -1.45 -7.33 11.05
C ARG A 169 -0.67 -6.79 12.24
N TYR A 170 0.63 -6.54 12.09
CA TYR A 170 1.44 -5.96 13.14
C TYR A 170 1.05 -4.50 13.37
N LYS A 171 0.35 -4.24 14.47
CA LYS A 171 0.16 -2.87 14.97
C LYS A 171 1.38 -2.52 15.82
N PRO A 172 2.13 -1.46 15.48
CA PRO A 172 3.24 -1.04 16.32
C PRO A 172 2.70 -0.65 17.69
N GLU A 173 3.19 -1.31 18.73
CA GLU A 173 2.99 -0.85 20.11
C GLU A 173 3.83 0.41 20.35
N LEU A 174 3.31 1.32 21.17
CA LEU A 174 4.03 2.53 21.54
C LEU A 174 5.33 2.14 22.25
N THR A 175 6.44 2.75 21.84
CA THR A 175 7.72 2.51 22.51
C THR A 175 7.66 3.01 23.95
N PRO A 176 8.46 2.45 24.89
CA PRO A 176 8.50 2.95 26.26
C PRO A 176 8.78 4.46 26.35
N LEU A 177 9.57 5.00 25.42
CA LEU A 177 9.84 6.43 25.28
C LEU A 177 8.62 7.24 24.80
N GLN A 178 7.83 6.72 23.85
CA GLN A 178 6.57 7.36 23.42
C GLN A 178 5.52 7.32 24.53
N VAL A 179 5.46 6.23 25.29
CA VAL A 179 4.61 6.12 26.48
C VAL A 179 5.04 7.12 27.55
N ALA A 180 6.35 7.31 27.78
CA ALA A 180 6.85 8.31 28.72
C ALA A 180 6.54 9.75 28.28
N ILE A 181 6.68 10.08 26.98
CA ILE A 181 6.35 11.41 26.45
C ILE A 181 4.84 11.66 26.48
N CYS A 182 4.00 10.65 26.26
CA CYS A 182 2.54 10.76 26.42
C CYS A 182 2.04 10.64 27.87
N GLY A 183 2.88 10.16 28.78
CA GLY A 183 2.50 9.64 30.11
C GLY A 183 2.17 10.70 31.16
N ASP A 184 2.72 11.91 31.05
CA ASP A 184 2.63 12.88 32.13
C ASP A 184 1.64 14.03 31.90
N HIS A 185 0.92 14.06 30.76
CA HIS A 185 -0.04 15.14 30.47
C HIS A 185 -1.42 14.67 29.98
N PHE A 186 -1.66 13.36 29.88
CA PHE A 186 -2.79 12.83 29.09
C PHE A 186 -3.50 11.64 29.73
N LEU A 187 -3.50 11.53 31.06
CA LEU A 187 -4.25 10.49 31.78
C LEU A 187 -5.77 10.76 31.86
N ASP A 188 -6.26 11.90 31.37
CA ASP A 188 -7.69 12.26 31.42
C ASP A 188 -8.46 12.04 30.10
N ILE A 189 -7.79 11.76 28.97
CA ILE A 189 -8.43 11.68 27.63
C ILE A 189 -8.50 10.22 27.12
N ARG A 190 -8.23 9.23 27.97
CA ARG A 190 -8.16 7.81 27.56
C ARG A 190 -9.52 7.10 27.44
N ARG A 191 -10.65 7.80 27.50
CA ARG A 191 -11.97 7.19 27.24
C ARG A 191 -12.50 7.35 25.81
N ASP A 192 -12.00 8.31 25.02
CA ASP A 192 -12.65 8.65 23.74
C ASP A 192 -11.91 8.18 22.48
N CYS A 193 -10.67 7.69 22.57
CA CYS A 193 -9.91 7.33 21.35
C CYS A 193 -10.25 5.96 20.73
N VAL A 194 -11.19 5.19 21.29
CA VAL A 194 -11.67 3.92 20.67
C VAL A 194 -13.05 4.07 20.00
N GLY A 195 -13.75 5.18 20.23
CA GLY A 195 -15.03 5.48 19.58
C GLY A 195 -14.91 6.73 18.73
N GLY A 196 -15.14 6.62 17.43
CA GLY A 196 -15.13 7.78 16.55
C GLY A 196 -16.06 8.91 17.03
N ALA A 197 -15.65 10.13 16.72
CA ALA A 197 -16.35 11.41 16.96
C ALA A 197 -16.28 11.97 18.39
N ASP A 198 -15.23 12.73 18.71
CA ASP A 198 -15.36 14.09 19.25
C ASP A 198 -13.99 14.71 19.55
N LEU A 199 -13.49 15.55 18.65
CA LEU A 199 -12.25 16.31 18.81
C LEU A 199 -12.53 17.82 18.97
N TYR A 200 -13.72 18.20 19.43
CA TYR A 200 -14.15 19.61 19.50
C TYR A 200 -14.24 20.21 20.91
N ARG A 201 -13.95 19.46 21.97
CA ARG A 201 -14.17 19.94 23.35
C ARG A 201 -12.95 20.50 24.06
N VAL A 202 -11.75 20.42 23.48
CA VAL A 202 -10.51 20.82 24.18
C VAL A 202 -10.07 22.25 23.87
N LEU A 203 -10.60 22.91 22.83
CA LEU A 203 -10.09 24.23 22.42
C LEU A 203 -10.92 25.45 22.85
N PHE A 204 -12.10 25.28 23.44
CA PHE A 204 -12.95 26.40 23.88
C PHE A 204 -13.78 26.01 25.10
N VAL A 205 -13.26 26.26 26.31
CA VAL A 205 -13.95 26.75 27.53
C VAL A 205 -12.99 26.54 28.70
N GLY A 206 -12.58 27.63 29.34
CA GLY A 206 -12.08 27.60 30.72
C GLY A 206 -10.67 28.15 30.91
N ARG A 207 -10.59 29.48 30.97
CA ARG A 207 -9.85 30.30 31.94
C ARG A 207 -8.70 29.66 32.73
#